data_AF-A0A523R1M7-F1
#
_entry.id   AF-A0A523R1M7-F1
#
_cell.length_a   1.000
_cell.length_b   1.000
_cell.length_c   1.000
_cell.angle_alpha   90.00
_cell.angle_beta   90.00
_cell.angle_gamma   90.00
#
_symmetry.space_group_name_H-M   'P 1'
#
loop_
_entity.id
_entity.type
_entity.pdbx_description
1 polymer ?
#
loop_
_entity_poly.entity_id
_entity_poly.type
_entity_poly.pdbx_seq_one_letter_code
_entity_poly.pdbx_strand_id
1 'polypeptide(L)' 'NGYIESFNSRFRDELLNRELFLSIDELRYVANRGRMDYNHYRPHSPDLSGDYMAPARRAALVAAGSIRDDVS' A
#
# COMPACT_ATOMS: atom_id res chain seq x y z
N ASN A 1 7.66 -2.26 10.04
CA ASN A 1 6.85 -1.19 9.39
C ASN A 1 5.56 -1.86 8.97
N GLY A 2 4.48 -1.69 9.73
CA GLY A 2 3.24 -2.46 9.58
C GLY A 2 2.58 -2.35 8.20
N TYR A 3 2.79 -1.24 7.48
CA TYR A 3 2.29 -1.09 6.11
C TYR A 3 3.03 -2.00 5.11
N ILE A 4 4.36 -2.09 5.24
CA ILE A 4 5.18 -2.94 4.36
C ILE A 4 4.91 -4.42 4.64
N GLU A 5 4.74 -4.79 5.91
CA GLU A 5 4.39 -6.16 6.31
C GLU A 5 3.00 -6.56 5.79
N SER A 6 2.00 -5.68 5.93
CA SER A 6 0.64 -5.92 5.42
C SER A 6 0.60 -6.03 3.89
N PHE A 7 1.36 -5.18 3.19
CA PHE A 7 1.51 -5.27 1.74
C PHE A 7 2.16 -6.59 1.32
N ASN A 8 3.29 -6.95 1.92
CA ASN A 8 4.02 -8.18 1.56
C ASN A 8 3.22 -9.46 1.86
N SER A 9 2.46 -9.50 2.96
CA SER A 9 1.59 -10.65 3.27
C SER A 9 0.50 -10.80 2.21
N ARG A 10 -0.22 -9.73 1.89
CA ARG A 10 -1.30 -9.80 0.88
C ARG A 10 -0.77 -10.03 -0.53
N PHE A 11 0.35 -9.43 -0.88
CA PHE A 11 0.99 -9.68 -2.17
C PHE A 11 1.38 -11.15 -2.34
N ARG A 12 1.84 -11.79 -1.27
CA ARG A 12 2.08 -13.24 -1.27
C ARG A 12 0.79 -14.03 -1.40
N ASP A 13 -0.20 -13.78 -0.55
CA ASP A 13 -1.42 -14.58 -0.49
C ASP A 13 -2.36 -14.40 -1.68
N GLU A 14 -2.45 -13.18 -2.21
CA GLU A 14 -3.40 -12.85 -3.28
C GLU A 14 -2.80 -13.05 -4.68
N LEU A 15 -1.46 -12.95 -4.81
CA LEU A 15 -0.80 -12.93 -6.10
C LEU A 15 0.21 -14.08 -6.27
N LEU A 16 1.29 -14.10 -5.49
CA LEU A 16 2.38 -15.07 -5.66
C LEU A 16 1.94 -16.52 -5.40
N ASN A 17 1.01 -16.73 -4.46
CA ASN A 17 0.51 -18.06 -4.12
C ASN A 17 -0.64 -18.52 -5.04
N ARG A 18 -1.18 -17.65 -5.90
CA ARG A 18 -2.34 -17.95 -6.76
C ARG A 18 -2.02 -17.98 -8.25
N GLU A 19 -0.99 -17.27 -8.69
CA GLU A 19 -0.63 -17.15 -10.10
C GLU A 19 0.77 -17.70 -10.39
N LEU A 20 0.90 -18.43 -11.50
CA LEU A 20 2.19 -18.84 -12.07
C LEU A 20 2.67 -17.74 -13.02
N PHE A 21 3.81 -17.13 -12.71
CA PHE A 21 4.43 -16.13 -13.58
C PHE A 21 5.33 -16.81 -14.60
N LEU A 22 5.22 -16.40 -15.86
CA LEU A 22 5.99 -16.97 -16.96
C LEU A 22 7.36 -16.27 -17.11
N SER A 23 7.53 -15.11 -16.47
CA SER A 23 8.79 -14.37 -16.45
C SER A 23 8.93 -13.46 -15.24
N ILE A 24 10.18 -13.08 -14.92
CA ILE A 24 10.48 -12.08 -13.88
C ILE A 24 9.94 -10.69 -14.27
N ASP A 25 9.88 -10.36 -15.56
CA ASP A 25 9.36 -9.07 -16.02
C ASP A 25 7.85 -8.95 -15.77
N GLU A 26 7.10 -10.02 -15.99
CA GLU A 26 5.68 -10.09 -15.63
C GLU A 26 5.49 -9.89 -14.12
N LEU A 27 6.26 -10.61 -13.30
CA LEU A 27 6.20 -10.47 -11.85
C LEU A 27 6.50 -9.03 -11.40
N ARG A 28 7.52 -8.38 -12.00
CA ARG A 28 7.89 -6.98 -11.70
C ARG A 28 6.78 -6.01 -12.09
N TYR A 29 6.13 -6.24 -13.23
CA TYR A 29 5.01 -5.42 -13.67
C TYR A 29 3.84 -5.50 -12.68
N VAL A 30 3.42 -6.72 -12.31
CA VAL A 30 2.29 -6.89 -11.38
C VAL A 30 2.63 -6.40 -9.97
N ALA A 31 3.88 -6.60 -9.51
CA ALA A 31 4.34 -6.04 -8.23
C ALA A 31 4.29 -4.51 -8.20
N ASN A 32 4.75 -3.85 -9.26
CA ASN A 32 4.71 -2.39 -9.34
C ASN A 32 3.27 -1.87 -9.40
N ARG A 33 2.41 -2.52 -10.19
CA ARG A 33 1.00 -2.18 -10.26
C ARG A 33 0.32 -2.32 -8.90
N GLY A 34 0.49 -3.46 -8.23
CA GLY A 34 -0.05 -3.70 -6.89
C GLY A 34 0.45 -2.69 -5.87
N ARG A 35 1.72 -2.28 -5.96
CA ARG A 35 2.28 -1.24 -5.08
C ARG A 35 1.66 0.13 -5.34
N MET A 36 1.43 0.52 -6.60
CA MET A 36 0.74 1.77 -6.92
C MET A 36 -0.72 1.72 -6.47
N ASP A 37 -1.41 0.61 -6.68
CA ASP A 37 -2.81 0.46 -6.29
C ASP A 37 -2.99 0.53 -4.77
N TYR A 38 -2.13 -0.16 -4.03
CA TYR A 38 -2.10 -0.12 -2.56
C TYR A 38 -1.80 1.28 -2.03
N ASN A 39 -0.83 1.98 -2.61
CA ASN A 39 -0.40 3.29 -2.11
C ASN A 39 -1.35 4.43 -2.48
N HIS A 40 -1.96 4.39 -3.66
CA HIS A 40 -2.69 5.55 -4.21
C HIS A 40 -4.20 5.41 -4.17
N TYR A 41 -4.75 4.20 -4.33
CA TYR A 41 -6.18 4.03 -4.52
C TYR A 41 -6.87 3.35 -3.34
N ARG A 42 -6.14 2.49 -2.62
CA ARG A 42 -6.76 1.72 -1.55
C ARG A 42 -6.80 2.50 -0.23
N PRO A 43 -7.98 2.72 0.35
CA PRO A 43 -8.10 3.38 1.65
C PRO A 43 -7.63 2.41 2.74
N HIS A 44 -6.57 2.75 3.48
CA HIS A 44 -5.93 1.82 4.42
C HIS A 44 -6.04 2.24 5.88
N SER A 45 -6.22 3.53 6.16
CA SER A 45 -6.27 4.05 7.53
C SER A 45 -7.38 5.07 7.64
N PRO A 46 -8.22 5.03 8.69
CA PRO A 46 -9.02 6.18 9.04
C PRO A 46 -8.07 7.35 9.30
N ASP A 47 -8.37 8.50 8.71
CA ASP A 47 -7.75 9.76 9.04
C ASP A 47 -8.28 10.25 10.41
N LEU A 48 -7.85 11.44 10.84
CA LEU A 48 -8.27 12.00 12.12
C LEU A 48 -9.78 12.28 12.22
N SER A 49 -10.51 12.36 11.09
CA SER A 49 -11.97 12.46 11.06
C SER A 49 -12.69 11.11 10.94
N GLY A 50 -11.96 9.99 10.87
CA GLY A 50 -12.53 8.65 10.74
C GLY A 50 -12.79 8.22 9.29
N ASP A 51 -12.39 9.02 8.30
CA ASP A 51 -12.54 8.71 6.88
C ASP A 51 -11.34 7.91 6.37
N TYR A 52 -11.59 6.87 5.59
CA TYR A 52 -10.48 6.06 5.08
C TYR A 52 -9.68 6.81 4.01
N MET A 53 -8.37 6.93 4.23
CA MET A 53 -7.44 7.61 3.33
C MET A 53 -6.38 6.64 2.78
N ALA A 54 -5.98 6.88 1.52
CA ALA A 54 -4.88 6.14 0.89
C ALA A 54 -3.51 6.54 1.50
N PRO A 55 -2.55 5.60 1.62
CA PRO A 55 -1.24 5.84 2.23
C PRO A 55 -0.48 7.03 1.63
N ALA A 56 -0.50 7.20 0.30
CA ALA A 56 0.18 8.30 -0.36
C ALA A 56 -0.42 9.67 0.01
N ARG A 57 -1.74 9.74 0.19
CA ARG A 57 -2.42 10.96 0.60
C ARG A 57 -2.10 11.31 2.05
N ARG A 58 -2.02 10.30 2.93
CA ARG A 58 -1.58 10.49 4.31
C ARG A 58 -0.14 11.00 4.37
N ALA A 59 0.77 10.36 3.63
CA ALA A 59 2.17 10.77 3.54
C ALA A 59 2.31 12.22 3.03
N ALA A 60 1.51 12.62 2.04
CA ALA A 60 1.49 13.99 1.55
C ALA A 60 1.00 15.00 2.61
N LEU A 61 -0.02 14.63 3.41
CA LEU A 61 -0.54 15.50 4.49
C LEU A 61 0.44 15.63 5.66
N VAL A 62 1.13 14.54 6.02
CA VAL A 62 2.23 14.57 6.98
C VAL A 62 3.35 15.48 6.47
N ALA A 63 3.78 15.31 5.22
CA ALA A 63 4.85 16.11 4.63
C ALA A 63 4.47 17.60 4.54
N ALA A 64 3.18 17.90 4.35
CA ALA A 64 2.63 19.25 4.40
C ALA A 64 2.40 19.79 5.83
N GLY A 65 2.69 19.01 6.88
CA GLY A 65 2.50 19.38 8.28
C GLY A 65 1.04 19.44 8.75
N SER A 66 0.10 18.95 7.94
CA SER A 66 -1.35 18.98 8.23
C SER A 66 -1.83 17.84 9.13
N ILE A 67 -1.05 16.76 9.27
CA ILE A 67 -1.33 15.64 10.17
C ILE A 67 -0.04 15.27 10.91
N ARG A 68 -0.11 15.08 12.24
CA ARG A 68 1.03 14.57 13.01
C ARG A 68 1.16 13.06 12.78
N ASP A 69 2.37 12.60 12.48
CA ASP A 69 2.70 11.17 12.40
C ASP A 69 2.69 10.55 13.80
N ASP A 70 1.49 10.28 14.31
CA ASP A 70 1.30 9.49 15.53
C ASP A 70 0.94 8.07 15.13
N VAL A 71 1.93 7.31 14.66
CA VAL A 71 1.87 5.85 14.49
C VAL A 71 3.26 5.27 14.74
N SER A 72 3.47 4.71 15.94
CA SER A 72 4.48 3.65 16.22
C SER A 72 3.88 2.28 16.00
#